data_AF-A0A7T0RKA8-F1
#
_entry.id   AF-A0A7T0RKA8-F1
#
_cell.length_a   1.000
_cell.length_b   1.000
_cell.length_c   1.000
_cell.angle_alpha   90.00
_cell.angle_beta   90.00
_cell.angle_gamma   90.00
#
_symmetry.space_group_name_H-M   'P 1'
#
loop_
_entity.id
_entity.type
_entity.pdbx_description
1 polymer ?
#
loop_
_entity_poly.entity_id
_entity_poly.type
_entity_poly.pdbx_seq_one_letter_code
_entity_poly.pdbx_strand_id
1 'polypeptide(L)'
;MDDTPIHDIAATLASPIIDAHTPQELVNACLKKSKALLTFVENNAALALAVLEYPQLDISPFARHLFTLTTFAKLNHFNDHFLQHIVAAHVAAYYWQQSGQSKSEKKAFVRFLFDNHLTLWRHILSLQKVLFNSQALKHISSVKLNSLQRFALLASVFTYAIEKHTAQTLISYLTPLLPTNDRHMLNVPLLIMDTPLPGSRVYYKAHPAVVVDLQKAHVLISVPSLPEEKEAMWVAKEEVLRPRHVHVDFSQFIALHRACELERTVRGGGPFFAGAYAIQKPPLALLTIIDTLQKADIDINSLCEQVERTPAFSHFLMSTASQDNRLRLPVTHLKQAILTYGLERVGDMLIQFALMERLTQHTYPLLSIGKQFTHLSCAIASQLVALSDTKLTPQSASLLTTFVCAPLFTLPGLKVASQLPVSDSHYFQIHRTFKVKAQVPWHTVAGELAANWHQGATWRALIHNAGKRHHDVPNSLKKEHAIIQLAFGLAREALFPLPHPDEDSENTKSALLRTLSLSQADITLLLNRLSDYLFCPFPLTELN
;
A
#
# COMPACT_ATOMS: atom_id res chain seq x y z
N MET A 1 1.43 -18.40 -36.15
CA MET A 1 0.82 -17.73 -34.97
C MET A 1 1.76 -18.04 -33.84
N ASP A 2 2.53 -17.06 -33.41
CA ASP A 2 3.51 -17.25 -32.32
C ASP A 2 2.76 -17.30 -30.99
N ASP A 3 2.68 -18.50 -30.39
CA ASP A 3 2.24 -18.69 -29.00
C ASP A 3 3.19 -17.93 -28.08
N THR A 4 2.87 -16.67 -27.81
CA THR A 4 3.53 -15.89 -26.78
C THR A 4 2.62 -15.80 -25.57
N PRO A 5 3.16 -15.91 -24.35
CA PRO A 5 2.36 -15.83 -23.12
C PRO A 5 1.46 -14.59 -23.01
N ILE A 6 1.78 -13.50 -23.73
CA ILE A 6 0.97 -12.28 -23.81
C ILE A 6 -0.35 -12.54 -24.56
N HIS A 7 -0.34 -13.26 -25.68
CA HIS A 7 -1.55 -13.54 -26.44
C HIS A 7 -2.51 -14.44 -25.66
N ASP A 8 -1.98 -15.44 -24.93
CA ASP A 8 -2.78 -16.35 -24.10
C ASP A 8 -3.53 -15.61 -22.98
N ILE A 9 -2.81 -14.75 -22.24
CA ILE A 9 -3.44 -13.98 -21.16
C ILE A 9 -4.39 -12.93 -21.76
N ALA A 10 -4.07 -12.30 -22.88
CA ALA A 10 -4.94 -11.33 -23.55
C ALA A 10 -6.25 -11.99 -24.04
N ALA A 11 -6.16 -13.18 -24.62
CA ALA A 11 -7.32 -13.99 -25.01
C ALA A 11 -8.15 -14.41 -23.79
N THR A 12 -7.49 -14.82 -22.71
CA THR A 12 -8.14 -15.16 -21.43
C THR A 12 -8.88 -13.96 -20.84
N LEU A 13 -8.37 -12.74 -20.98
CA LEU A 13 -9.03 -11.54 -20.48
C LEU A 13 -10.23 -11.14 -21.36
N ALA A 14 -10.10 -11.27 -22.68
CA ALA A 14 -11.14 -10.91 -23.63
C ALA A 14 -12.27 -11.96 -23.73
N SER A 15 -12.03 -13.20 -23.31
CA SER A 15 -13.03 -14.26 -23.41
C SER A 15 -14.30 -13.93 -22.60
N PRO A 16 -15.50 -14.28 -23.12
CA PRO A 16 -16.76 -14.03 -22.43
C PRO A 16 -16.84 -14.84 -21.13
N ILE A 17 -17.62 -14.33 -20.17
CA ILE A 17 -17.95 -15.05 -18.93
C ILE A 17 -19.25 -15.81 -19.19
N ILE A 18 -19.17 -17.13 -19.28
CA ILE A 18 -20.29 -17.99 -19.72
C ILE A 18 -20.99 -18.65 -18.52
N ASP A 19 -20.23 -19.02 -17.48
CA ASP A 19 -20.71 -19.86 -16.37
C ASP A 19 -21.18 -19.09 -15.12
N ALA A 20 -21.45 -17.78 -15.24
CA ALA A 20 -21.87 -16.96 -14.11
C ALA A 20 -23.39 -16.74 -14.15
N HIS A 21 -24.13 -17.50 -13.34
CA HIS A 21 -25.59 -17.42 -13.27
C HIS A 21 -26.08 -16.52 -12.12
N THR A 22 -25.21 -16.23 -11.16
CA THR A 22 -25.49 -15.33 -10.04
C THR A 22 -24.54 -14.13 -10.01
N PRO A 23 -24.94 -13.00 -9.37
CA PRO A 23 -24.04 -11.86 -9.16
C PRO A 23 -22.72 -12.22 -8.45
N GLN A 24 -22.77 -13.15 -7.49
CA GLN A 24 -21.60 -13.60 -6.75
C GLN A 24 -20.63 -14.40 -7.63
N GLU A 25 -21.14 -15.31 -8.46
CA GLU A 25 -20.32 -16.04 -9.44
C GLU A 25 -19.67 -15.08 -10.44
N LEU A 26 -20.40 -14.05 -10.88
CA LEU A 26 -19.85 -13.04 -11.78
C LEU A 26 -18.70 -12.25 -11.13
N VAL A 27 -18.85 -11.84 -9.86
CA VAL A 27 -17.76 -11.20 -9.10
C VAL A 27 -16.55 -12.14 -9.01
N ASN A 28 -16.76 -13.41 -8.66
CA ASN A 28 -15.69 -14.40 -8.53
C ASN A 28 -14.97 -14.66 -9.87
N ALA A 29 -15.71 -14.77 -10.97
CA ALA A 29 -15.14 -14.93 -12.31
C ALA A 29 -14.27 -13.73 -12.72
N CYS A 30 -14.74 -12.52 -12.44
CA CYS A 30 -13.98 -11.30 -12.69
C CYS A 30 -12.71 -11.23 -11.83
N LEU A 31 -12.79 -11.60 -10.54
CA LEU A 31 -11.65 -11.67 -9.64
C LEU A 31 -10.62 -12.72 -10.07
N LYS A 32 -11.06 -13.85 -10.64
CA LYS A 32 -10.19 -14.90 -11.19
C LYS A 32 -9.40 -14.40 -12.40
N LYS A 33 -10.07 -13.76 -13.36
CA LYS A 33 -9.42 -13.13 -14.53
C LYS A 33 -8.42 -12.06 -14.10
N SER A 34 -8.82 -11.22 -13.14
CA SER A 34 -7.93 -10.21 -12.56
C SER A 34 -6.70 -10.81 -11.90
N LYS A 35 -6.86 -11.86 -11.07
CA LYS A 35 -5.74 -12.55 -10.42
C LYS A 35 -4.74 -13.07 -11.45
N ALA A 36 -5.22 -13.68 -12.53
CA ALA A 36 -4.38 -14.19 -13.61
C ALA A 36 -3.52 -13.08 -14.25
N LEU A 37 -4.11 -11.91 -14.52
CA LEU A 37 -3.37 -10.77 -15.04
C LEU A 37 -2.34 -10.22 -14.05
N LEU A 38 -2.70 -10.05 -12.78
CA LEU A 38 -1.78 -9.57 -11.75
C LEU A 38 -0.56 -10.50 -11.61
N THR A 39 -0.80 -11.82 -11.55
CA THR A 39 0.27 -12.82 -11.51
C THR A 39 1.12 -12.80 -12.78
N PHE A 40 0.51 -12.62 -13.95
CA PHE A 40 1.24 -12.50 -15.20
C PHE A 40 2.18 -11.27 -15.20
N VAL A 41 1.65 -10.09 -14.85
CA VAL A 41 2.41 -8.82 -14.83
C VAL A 41 3.56 -8.87 -13.83
N GLU A 42 3.35 -9.51 -12.68
CA GLU A 42 4.38 -9.66 -11.66
C GLU A 42 5.53 -10.58 -12.10
N ASN A 43 5.21 -11.68 -12.78
CA ASN A 43 6.20 -12.64 -13.26
C ASN A 43 6.85 -12.25 -14.59
N ASN A 44 6.19 -11.40 -15.39
CA ASN A 44 6.61 -11.05 -16.74
C ASN A 44 6.56 -9.53 -16.96
N ALA A 45 7.27 -8.77 -16.11
CA ALA A 45 7.22 -7.31 -16.13
C ALA A 45 7.62 -6.71 -17.50
N ALA A 46 8.67 -7.23 -18.13
CA ALA A 46 9.11 -6.76 -19.45
C ALA A 46 8.02 -6.93 -20.52
N LEU A 47 7.34 -8.09 -20.53
CA LEU A 47 6.25 -8.38 -21.45
C LEU A 47 5.04 -7.45 -21.23
N ALA A 48 4.69 -7.18 -19.97
CA ALA A 48 3.60 -6.25 -19.64
C ALA A 48 3.93 -4.80 -20.06
N LEU A 49 5.18 -4.36 -19.90
CA LEU A 49 5.63 -3.03 -20.32
C LEU A 49 5.72 -2.90 -21.83
N ALA A 50 6.13 -3.96 -22.54
CA ALA A 50 6.16 -3.99 -24.00
C ALA A 50 4.76 -3.71 -24.58
N VAL A 51 3.68 -4.21 -23.95
CA VAL A 51 2.31 -3.89 -24.38
C VAL A 51 2.03 -2.38 -24.44
N LEU A 52 2.73 -1.55 -23.67
CA LEU A 52 2.56 -0.09 -23.74
C LEU A 52 3.26 0.55 -24.95
N GLU A 53 4.35 -0.05 -25.43
CA GLU A 53 5.19 0.49 -26.52
C GLU A 53 4.80 -0.05 -27.90
N TYR A 54 4.10 -1.19 -27.97
CA TYR A 54 3.68 -1.84 -29.21
C TYR A 54 2.18 -1.68 -29.48
N PRO A 55 1.69 -0.49 -29.94
CA PRO A 55 0.26 -0.26 -30.21
C PRO A 55 -0.28 -1.19 -31.31
N GLN A 56 0.57 -1.64 -32.23
CA GLN A 56 0.23 -2.55 -33.34
C GLN A 56 0.17 -4.03 -32.94
N LEU A 57 0.49 -4.36 -31.68
CA LEU A 57 0.37 -5.74 -31.19
C LEU A 57 -1.07 -6.24 -31.31
N ASP A 58 -1.24 -7.44 -31.89
CA ASP A 58 -2.53 -8.10 -32.11
C ASP A 58 -3.12 -8.66 -30.80
N ILE A 59 -3.62 -7.74 -29.97
CA ILE A 59 -4.40 -8.02 -28.77
C ILE A 59 -5.62 -7.12 -28.75
N SER A 60 -6.69 -7.58 -28.10
CA SER A 60 -7.90 -6.76 -27.99
C SER A 60 -7.62 -5.41 -27.29
N PRO A 61 -8.27 -4.30 -27.71
CA PRO A 61 -8.12 -3.01 -27.04
C PRO A 61 -8.48 -3.06 -25.56
N PHE A 62 -9.39 -3.95 -25.17
CA PHE A 62 -9.75 -4.19 -23.78
C PHE A 62 -8.62 -4.86 -22.98
N ALA A 63 -7.97 -5.88 -23.53
CA ALA A 63 -6.81 -6.49 -22.88
C ALA A 63 -5.68 -5.46 -22.69
N ARG A 64 -5.40 -4.66 -23.72
CA ARG A 64 -4.43 -3.55 -23.63
C ARG A 64 -4.79 -2.55 -22.52
N HIS A 65 -6.05 -2.16 -22.42
CA HIS A 65 -6.53 -1.30 -21.34
C HIS A 65 -6.23 -1.87 -19.95
N LEU A 66 -6.47 -3.17 -19.74
CA LEU A 66 -6.18 -3.82 -18.46
C LEU A 66 -4.66 -3.90 -18.17
N PHE A 67 -3.82 -4.10 -19.19
CA PHE A 67 -2.36 -4.03 -19.04
C PHE A 67 -1.90 -2.64 -18.63
N THR A 68 -2.39 -1.59 -19.30
CA THR A 68 -2.11 -0.18 -18.95
C THR A 68 -2.52 0.12 -17.51
N LEU A 69 -3.75 -0.23 -17.15
CA LEU A 69 -4.30 -0.03 -15.81
C LEU A 69 -3.46 -0.73 -14.73
N THR A 70 -3.13 -2.02 -14.95
CA THR A 70 -2.40 -2.83 -13.97
C THR A 70 -0.97 -2.34 -13.81
N THR A 71 -0.30 -2.01 -14.91
CA THR A 71 1.07 -1.47 -14.90
C THR A 71 1.10 -0.12 -14.19
N PHE A 72 0.15 0.76 -14.51
CA PHE A 72 0.08 2.08 -13.87
C PHE A 72 -0.17 1.95 -12.37
N ALA A 73 -1.02 1.01 -11.95
CA ALA A 73 -1.36 0.82 -10.55
C ALA A 73 -0.20 0.20 -9.76
N LYS A 74 0.50 -0.79 -10.32
CA LYS A 74 1.71 -1.39 -9.71
C LYS A 74 2.81 -0.33 -9.52
N LEU A 75 3.00 0.57 -10.48
CA LEU A 75 3.95 1.68 -10.38
C LEU A 75 3.50 2.78 -9.41
N ASN A 76 2.19 2.94 -9.18
CA ASN A 76 1.65 3.78 -8.09
C ASN A 76 1.58 3.04 -6.74
N HIS A 77 2.22 1.87 -6.62
CA HIS A 77 2.28 1.05 -5.41
C HIS A 77 0.91 0.63 -4.85
N PHE A 78 -0.11 0.43 -5.70
CA PHE A 78 -1.40 -0.06 -5.24
C PHE A 78 -1.25 -1.44 -4.60
N ASN A 79 -1.96 -1.68 -3.50
CA ASN A 79 -2.00 -3.01 -2.89
C ASN A 79 -2.63 -4.03 -3.86
N ASP A 80 -2.07 -5.23 -3.96
CA ASP A 80 -2.54 -6.25 -4.90
C ASP A 80 -4.00 -6.65 -4.72
N HIS A 81 -4.49 -6.75 -3.47
CA HIS A 81 -5.90 -7.07 -3.24
C HIS A 81 -6.81 -5.93 -3.72
N PHE A 82 -6.42 -4.68 -3.43
CA PHE A 82 -7.11 -3.50 -3.92
C PHE A 82 -7.11 -3.43 -5.46
N LEU A 83 -5.95 -3.64 -6.08
CA LEU A 83 -5.77 -3.66 -7.53
C LEU A 83 -6.57 -4.79 -8.19
N GLN A 84 -6.62 -5.96 -7.56
CA GLN A 84 -7.42 -7.08 -8.05
C GLN A 84 -8.90 -6.69 -8.17
N HIS A 85 -9.45 -6.01 -7.16
CA HIS A 85 -10.83 -5.53 -7.22
C HIS A 85 -11.03 -4.43 -8.26
N ILE A 86 -10.06 -3.55 -8.49
CA ILE A 86 -10.14 -2.53 -9.56
C ILE A 86 -10.18 -3.19 -10.93
N VAL A 87 -9.24 -4.07 -11.23
CA VAL A 87 -9.17 -4.77 -12.53
C VAL A 87 -10.42 -5.63 -12.74
N ALA A 88 -10.86 -6.35 -11.71
CA ALA A 88 -12.09 -7.15 -11.78
C ALA A 88 -13.34 -6.28 -12.03
N ALA A 89 -13.42 -5.08 -11.45
CA ALA A 89 -14.51 -4.15 -11.73
C ALA A 89 -14.49 -3.64 -13.19
N HIS A 90 -13.31 -3.48 -13.81
CA HIS A 90 -13.20 -3.16 -15.24
C HIS A 90 -13.66 -4.34 -16.11
N VAL A 91 -13.33 -5.58 -15.73
CA VAL A 91 -13.85 -6.78 -16.41
C VAL A 91 -15.37 -6.85 -16.33
N ALA A 92 -15.96 -6.59 -15.16
CA ALA A 92 -17.42 -6.52 -15.02
C ALA A 92 -18.03 -5.37 -15.84
N ALA A 93 -17.39 -4.19 -15.85
CA ALA A 93 -17.85 -3.06 -16.64
C ALA A 93 -17.84 -3.36 -18.15
N TYR A 94 -16.81 -4.04 -18.64
CA TYR A 94 -16.73 -4.48 -20.03
C TYR A 94 -17.80 -5.54 -20.35
N TYR A 95 -17.96 -6.55 -19.50
CA TYR A 95 -19.01 -7.57 -19.63
C TYR A 95 -20.39 -6.93 -19.81
N TRP A 96 -20.76 -6.00 -18.93
CA TRP A 96 -22.06 -5.32 -18.99
C TRP A 96 -22.21 -4.30 -20.13
N GLN A 97 -21.16 -4.05 -20.92
CA GLN A 97 -21.20 -3.18 -22.10
C GLN A 97 -21.45 -3.98 -23.38
N GLN A 98 -21.15 -5.29 -23.37
CA GLN A 98 -21.35 -6.18 -24.51
C GLN A 98 -22.84 -6.29 -24.88
N SER A 99 -23.11 -6.45 -26.18
CA SER A 99 -24.45 -6.68 -26.72
C SER A 99 -25.01 -8.02 -26.24
N GLY A 100 -26.30 -8.05 -25.90
CA GLY A 100 -27.00 -9.28 -25.48
C GLY A 100 -27.19 -9.44 -23.97
N GLN A 101 -26.61 -8.54 -23.16
CA GLN A 101 -26.77 -8.59 -21.70
C GLN A 101 -28.12 -8.03 -21.22
N SER A 102 -28.77 -8.73 -20.28
CA SER A 102 -30.07 -8.31 -19.73
C SER A 102 -29.93 -7.11 -18.81
N LYS A 103 -30.76 -6.07 -19.03
CA LYS A 103 -30.86 -4.92 -18.11
C LYS A 103 -31.31 -5.33 -16.71
N SER A 104 -32.14 -6.39 -16.61
CA SER A 104 -32.64 -6.89 -15.32
C SER A 104 -31.51 -7.51 -14.49
N GLU A 105 -30.69 -8.36 -15.12
CA GLU A 105 -29.54 -9.01 -14.48
C GLU A 105 -28.49 -7.99 -14.04
N LYS A 106 -28.23 -6.97 -14.87
CA LYS A 106 -27.36 -5.85 -14.49
C LYS A 106 -27.87 -5.11 -13.24
N LYS A 107 -29.18 -4.88 -13.15
CA LYS A 107 -29.79 -4.24 -11.97
C LYS A 107 -29.63 -5.12 -10.72
N ALA A 108 -29.84 -6.43 -10.85
CA ALA A 108 -29.60 -7.39 -9.77
C ALA A 108 -28.13 -7.41 -9.33
N PHE A 109 -27.19 -7.37 -10.27
CA PHE A 109 -25.76 -7.27 -9.99
C PHE A 109 -25.40 -5.99 -9.24
N VAL A 110 -25.87 -4.82 -9.71
CA VAL A 110 -25.62 -3.54 -9.02
C VAL A 110 -26.21 -3.54 -7.61
N ARG A 111 -27.39 -4.15 -7.40
CA ARG A 111 -27.99 -4.32 -6.08
C ARG A 111 -27.14 -5.22 -5.19
N PHE A 112 -26.66 -6.35 -5.70
CA PHE A 112 -25.73 -7.21 -4.97
C PHE A 112 -24.46 -6.45 -4.53
N LEU A 113 -23.89 -5.61 -5.40
CA LEU A 113 -22.73 -4.78 -5.04
C LEU A 113 -23.06 -3.76 -3.93
N PHE A 114 -24.28 -3.22 -3.92
CA PHE A 114 -24.76 -2.32 -2.87
C PHE A 114 -24.86 -3.05 -1.54
N ASP A 115 -25.57 -4.19 -1.53
CA ASP A 115 -25.86 -4.99 -0.33
C ASP A 115 -24.57 -5.57 0.31
N ASN A 116 -23.51 -5.74 -0.49
CA ASN A 116 -22.20 -6.23 -0.04
C ASN A 116 -21.15 -5.12 0.12
N HIS A 117 -21.55 -3.84 0.09
CA HIS A 117 -20.66 -2.68 0.26
C HIS A 117 -19.47 -2.60 -0.71
N LEU A 118 -19.60 -3.16 -1.91
CA LEU A 118 -18.60 -3.09 -2.98
C LEU A 118 -18.64 -1.74 -3.71
N THR A 119 -18.46 -0.66 -2.95
CA THR A 119 -18.48 0.75 -3.41
C THR A 119 -17.53 1.00 -4.57
N LEU A 120 -16.31 0.45 -4.49
CA LEU A 120 -15.31 0.54 -5.54
C LEU A 120 -15.81 0.05 -6.91
N TRP A 121 -16.50 -1.09 -6.92
CA TRP A 121 -17.02 -1.67 -8.15
C TRP A 121 -18.11 -0.79 -8.76
N ARG A 122 -18.97 -0.22 -7.90
CA ARG A 122 -20.00 0.73 -8.33
C ARG A 122 -19.38 2.01 -8.93
N HIS A 123 -18.31 2.53 -8.34
CA HIS A 123 -17.59 3.70 -8.88
C HIS A 123 -17.05 3.44 -10.29
N ILE A 124 -16.41 2.28 -10.53
CA ILE A 124 -15.91 1.92 -11.86
C ILE A 124 -17.06 1.66 -12.86
N LEU A 125 -18.10 0.92 -12.45
CA LEU A 125 -19.27 0.65 -13.30
C LEU A 125 -20.00 1.92 -13.74
N SER A 126 -19.99 2.98 -12.92
CA SER A 126 -20.59 4.26 -13.30
C SER A 126 -19.89 4.94 -14.49
N LEU A 127 -18.62 4.60 -14.75
CA LEU A 127 -17.83 5.12 -15.87
C LEU A 127 -18.02 4.35 -17.17
N GLN A 128 -18.77 3.24 -17.16
CA GLN A 128 -18.81 2.27 -18.25
C GLN A 128 -18.99 2.88 -19.66
N LYS A 129 -19.79 3.95 -19.79
CA LYS A 129 -20.05 4.60 -21.09
C LYS A 129 -18.81 5.27 -21.71
N VAL A 130 -17.84 5.65 -20.91
CA VAL A 130 -16.66 6.42 -21.32
C VAL A 130 -15.34 5.68 -21.08
N LEU A 131 -15.38 4.58 -20.31
CA LEU A 131 -14.18 3.87 -19.84
C LEU A 131 -13.40 3.18 -20.96
N PHE A 132 -14.08 2.70 -22.00
CA PHE A 132 -13.45 1.87 -23.05
C PHE A 132 -13.41 2.56 -24.41
N ASN A 133 -13.22 3.88 -24.42
CA ASN A 133 -13.10 4.67 -25.65
C ASN A 133 -12.36 6.00 -25.42
N SER A 134 -12.11 6.73 -26.50
CA SER A 134 -11.39 8.01 -26.49
C SER A 134 -12.16 9.18 -25.83
N GLN A 135 -13.46 9.05 -25.52
CA GLN A 135 -14.20 10.10 -24.80
C GLN A 135 -13.74 10.25 -23.36
N ALA A 136 -13.02 9.28 -22.78
CA ALA A 136 -12.42 9.38 -21.45
C ALA A 136 -11.66 10.70 -21.26
N LEU A 137 -10.95 11.17 -22.29
CA LEU A 137 -10.18 12.41 -22.27
C LEU A 137 -11.03 13.66 -21.97
N LYS A 138 -12.28 13.70 -22.46
CA LYS A 138 -13.19 14.84 -22.24
C LYS A 138 -13.79 14.86 -20.84
N HIS A 139 -13.85 13.71 -20.18
CA HIS A 139 -14.55 13.54 -18.91
C HIS A 139 -13.62 13.52 -17.69
N ILE A 140 -12.31 13.36 -17.89
CA ILE A 140 -11.33 13.23 -16.81
C ILE A 140 -11.25 14.44 -15.86
N SER A 141 -11.57 15.64 -16.36
CA SER A 141 -11.60 16.89 -15.58
C SER A 141 -12.86 17.10 -14.75
N SER A 142 -13.83 16.18 -14.83
CA SER A 142 -15.11 16.34 -14.11
C SER A 142 -14.91 16.39 -12.59
N VAL A 143 -15.51 17.40 -11.96
CA VAL A 143 -15.49 17.59 -10.49
C VAL A 143 -16.19 16.46 -9.76
N LYS A 144 -17.18 15.82 -10.40
CA LYS A 144 -17.96 14.71 -9.81
C LYS A 144 -17.17 13.40 -9.65
N LEU A 145 -15.98 13.32 -10.25
CA LEU A 145 -15.16 12.12 -10.16
C LEU A 145 -14.39 12.10 -8.84
N ASN A 146 -14.25 10.92 -8.26
CA ASN A 146 -13.25 10.70 -7.20
C ASN A 146 -11.89 10.33 -7.82
N SER A 147 -10.84 10.34 -6.99
CA SER A 147 -9.46 10.02 -7.41
C SER A 147 -9.35 8.66 -8.10
N LEU A 148 -10.06 7.63 -7.62
CA LEU A 148 -10.03 6.30 -8.26
C LEU A 148 -10.67 6.33 -9.66
N GLN A 149 -11.78 7.04 -9.84
CA GLN A 149 -12.41 7.19 -11.14
C GLN A 149 -11.53 7.96 -12.12
N ARG A 150 -10.85 9.02 -11.65
CA ARG A 150 -9.87 9.75 -12.47
C ARG A 150 -8.70 8.85 -12.86
N PHE A 151 -8.18 8.04 -11.93
CA PHE A 151 -7.13 7.06 -12.22
C PHE A 151 -7.58 6.04 -13.28
N ALA A 152 -8.81 5.53 -13.18
CA ALA A 152 -9.37 4.60 -14.17
C ALA A 152 -9.48 5.25 -15.57
N LEU A 153 -9.98 6.49 -15.66
CA LEU A 153 -10.04 7.23 -16.91
C LEU A 153 -8.65 7.57 -17.45
N LEU A 154 -7.66 7.80 -16.59
CA LEU A 154 -6.27 8.05 -17.00
C LEU A 154 -5.73 6.84 -17.78
N ALA A 155 -5.91 5.62 -17.26
CA ALA A 155 -5.54 4.40 -17.97
C ALA A 155 -6.28 4.27 -19.32
N SER A 156 -7.55 4.66 -19.38
CA SER A 156 -8.32 4.72 -20.64
C SER A 156 -7.75 5.71 -21.63
N VAL A 157 -7.37 6.92 -21.19
CA VAL A 157 -6.77 7.95 -22.06
C VAL A 157 -5.49 7.43 -22.70
N PHE A 158 -4.58 6.86 -21.90
CA PHE A 158 -3.32 6.30 -22.42
C PHE A 158 -3.50 5.05 -23.28
N THR A 159 -4.67 4.40 -23.23
CA THR A 159 -4.97 3.26 -24.11
C THR A 159 -5.64 3.68 -25.42
N TYR A 160 -6.65 4.57 -25.35
CA TYR A 160 -7.56 4.84 -26.47
C TYR A 160 -7.33 6.18 -27.17
N ALA A 161 -6.57 7.10 -26.58
CA ALA A 161 -6.27 8.40 -27.18
C ALA A 161 -4.87 8.48 -27.80
N ILE A 162 -3.99 7.50 -27.53
CA ILE A 162 -2.57 7.54 -27.94
C ILE A 162 -2.37 7.38 -29.45
N GLU A 163 -3.34 6.81 -30.17
CA GLU A 163 -3.31 6.76 -31.64
C GLU A 163 -3.36 8.15 -32.28
N LYS A 164 -3.96 9.13 -31.60
CA LYS A 164 -4.15 10.50 -32.11
C LYS A 164 -3.19 11.51 -31.51
N HIS A 165 -2.57 11.18 -30.38
CA HIS A 165 -1.76 12.10 -29.59
C HIS A 165 -0.53 11.38 -29.05
N THR A 166 0.63 12.03 -29.12
CA THR A 166 1.82 11.52 -28.43
C THR A 166 1.62 11.54 -26.92
N ALA A 167 2.29 10.63 -26.19
CA ALA A 167 2.22 10.61 -24.72
C ALA A 167 2.60 11.95 -24.10
N GLN A 168 3.63 12.64 -24.62
CA GLN A 168 4.04 13.97 -24.17
C GLN A 168 2.94 15.02 -24.32
N THR A 169 2.26 15.03 -25.47
CA THR A 169 1.13 15.95 -25.69
C THR A 169 -0.05 15.65 -24.77
N LEU A 170 -0.33 14.37 -24.51
CA LEU A 170 -1.39 13.97 -23.57
C LEU A 170 -1.07 14.44 -22.16
N ILE A 171 0.15 14.21 -21.66
CA ILE A 171 0.54 14.64 -20.31
C ILE A 171 0.40 16.16 -20.18
N SER A 172 0.94 16.92 -21.14
CA SER A 172 0.87 18.39 -21.14
C SER A 172 -0.57 18.90 -21.09
N TYR A 173 -1.49 18.22 -21.80
CA TYR A 173 -2.91 18.54 -21.79
C TYR A 173 -3.62 18.12 -20.49
N LEU A 174 -3.22 16.99 -19.90
CA LEU A 174 -3.82 16.45 -18.67
C LEU A 174 -3.40 17.19 -17.40
N THR A 175 -2.15 17.67 -17.33
CA THR A 175 -1.62 18.38 -16.15
C THR A 175 -2.51 19.51 -15.63
N PRO A 176 -3.01 20.46 -16.47
CA PRO A 176 -3.90 21.51 -16.00
C PRO A 176 -5.33 21.03 -15.71
N LEU A 177 -5.76 19.89 -16.28
CA LEU A 177 -7.12 19.36 -16.13
C LEU A 177 -7.32 18.58 -14.85
N LEU A 178 -6.25 18.03 -14.27
CA LEU A 178 -6.32 17.27 -13.03
C LEU A 178 -6.28 18.19 -11.80
N PRO A 179 -7.13 17.94 -10.78
CA PRO A 179 -7.01 18.57 -9.48
C PRO A 179 -5.60 18.39 -8.91
N THR A 180 -5.09 19.38 -8.19
CA THR A 180 -3.72 19.36 -7.64
C THR A 180 -3.41 18.07 -6.89
N ASN A 181 -4.36 17.57 -6.10
CA ASN A 181 -4.20 16.34 -5.32
C ASN A 181 -4.03 15.08 -6.17
N ASP A 182 -4.58 15.05 -7.38
CA ASP A 182 -4.53 13.88 -8.28
C ASP A 182 -3.38 13.96 -9.29
N ARG A 183 -2.63 15.08 -9.34
CA ARG A 183 -1.53 15.26 -10.30
C ARG A 183 -0.39 14.26 -10.11
N HIS A 184 -0.21 13.72 -8.90
CA HIS A 184 0.79 12.68 -8.63
C HIS A 184 0.58 11.42 -9.49
N MET A 185 -0.65 11.17 -9.97
CA MET A 185 -0.93 10.04 -10.86
C MET A 185 -0.23 10.16 -12.22
N LEU A 186 0.16 11.37 -12.64
CA LEU A 186 0.93 11.60 -13.87
C LEU A 186 2.41 11.23 -13.75
N ASN A 187 2.92 11.03 -12.52
CA ASN A 187 4.31 10.63 -12.30
C ASN A 187 4.64 9.29 -12.98
N VAL A 188 3.66 8.39 -13.07
CA VAL A 188 3.86 7.07 -13.68
C VAL A 188 3.98 7.13 -15.21
N PRO A 189 3.04 7.76 -15.94
CA PRO A 189 3.26 8.05 -17.36
C PRO A 189 4.58 8.76 -17.65
N LEU A 190 4.97 9.75 -16.84
CA LEU A 190 6.25 10.45 -16.96
C LEU A 190 7.44 9.49 -16.79
N LEU A 191 7.43 8.69 -15.72
CA LEU A 191 8.47 7.69 -15.44
C LEU A 191 8.63 6.69 -16.60
N ILE A 192 7.51 6.23 -17.16
CA ILE A 192 7.50 5.30 -18.30
C ILE A 192 8.13 5.96 -19.53
N MET A 193 7.83 7.23 -19.81
CA MET A 193 8.40 7.94 -20.95
C MET A 193 9.91 8.14 -20.83
N ASP A 194 10.40 8.46 -19.63
CA ASP A 194 11.82 8.70 -19.37
C ASP A 194 12.63 7.40 -19.29
N THR A 195 11.98 6.27 -19.04
CA THR A 195 12.64 4.96 -18.94
C THR A 195 12.78 4.31 -20.33
N PRO A 196 13.95 3.77 -20.70
CA PRO A 196 14.07 2.96 -21.90
C PRO A 196 13.37 1.60 -21.68
N LEU A 197 12.15 1.48 -22.22
CA LEU A 197 11.31 0.29 -22.08
C LEU A 197 11.76 -0.91 -22.93
N PRO A 198 11.30 -2.14 -22.67
CA PRO A 198 11.72 -3.33 -23.41
C PRO A 198 11.39 -3.20 -24.90
N GLY A 199 12.35 -3.57 -25.73
CA GLY A 199 12.34 -3.35 -27.17
C GLY A 199 12.91 -2.01 -27.62
N SER A 200 13.23 -1.09 -26.71
CA SER A 200 13.84 0.20 -27.06
C SER A 200 15.22 -0.01 -27.68
N ARG A 201 15.50 0.68 -28.79
CA ARG A 201 16.84 0.83 -29.33
C ARG A 201 17.58 1.90 -28.54
N VAL A 202 18.73 1.54 -28.01
CA VAL A 202 19.55 2.38 -27.14
C VAL A 202 21.02 2.29 -27.56
N TYR A 203 21.87 3.15 -27.01
CA TYR A 203 23.32 3.08 -27.16
C TYR A 203 23.96 2.83 -25.82
N TYR A 204 24.89 1.87 -25.77
CA TYR A 204 25.74 1.60 -24.63
C TYR A 204 27.20 1.70 -25.08
N LYS A 205 27.97 2.62 -24.49
CA LYS A 205 29.37 2.89 -24.87
C LYS A 205 29.57 3.03 -26.39
N ALA A 206 28.70 3.81 -27.03
CA ALA A 206 28.63 4.02 -28.49
C ALA A 206 28.25 2.80 -29.35
N HIS A 207 27.91 1.65 -28.76
CA HIS A 207 27.42 0.49 -29.49
C HIS A 207 25.88 0.46 -29.49
N PRO A 208 25.23 0.17 -30.63
CA PRO A 208 23.79 0.02 -30.68
C PRO A 208 23.37 -1.24 -29.91
N ALA A 209 22.31 -1.10 -29.12
CA ALA A 209 21.79 -2.14 -28.25
C ALA A 209 20.26 -2.11 -28.19
N VAL A 210 19.67 -3.19 -27.70
CA VAL A 210 18.22 -3.32 -27.51
C VAL A 210 17.94 -3.66 -26.05
N VAL A 211 17.01 -2.96 -25.41
CA VAL A 211 16.56 -3.31 -24.06
C VAL A 211 15.72 -4.58 -24.11
N VAL A 212 16.08 -5.58 -23.32
CA VAL A 212 15.39 -6.88 -23.25
C VAL A 212 14.56 -7.00 -21.98
N ASP A 213 15.08 -6.51 -20.85
CA ASP A 213 14.43 -6.59 -19.54
C ASP A 213 14.81 -5.39 -18.65
N LEU A 214 14.10 -5.23 -17.52
CA LEU A 214 14.16 -4.07 -16.64
C LEU A 214 14.20 -4.44 -15.16
N GLN A 215 14.99 -3.69 -14.43
CA GLN A 215 14.98 -3.60 -12.96
C GLN A 215 14.83 -2.13 -12.54
N LYS A 216 14.72 -1.86 -11.23
CA LYS A 216 14.55 -0.47 -10.75
C LYS A 216 15.66 0.46 -11.22
N ALA A 217 16.92 0.05 -11.10
CA ALA A 217 18.10 0.86 -11.44
C ALA A 217 18.90 0.33 -12.64
N HIS A 218 18.57 -0.85 -13.15
CA HIS A 218 19.33 -1.50 -14.22
C HIS A 218 18.41 -1.90 -15.39
N VAL A 219 19.00 -2.05 -16.56
CA VAL A 219 18.38 -2.61 -17.76
C VAL A 219 19.23 -3.75 -18.28
N LEU A 220 18.58 -4.82 -18.74
CA LEU A 220 19.25 -5.86 -19.50
C LEU A 220 19.26 -5.41 -20.95
N ILE A 221 20.44 -5.25 -21.52
CA ILE A 221 20.62 -4.90 -22.93
C ILE A 221 21.20 -6.06 -23.69
N SER A 222 20.76 -6.23 -24.94
CA SER A 222 21.41 -7.07 -25.95
C SER A 222 22.22 -6.18 -26.90
N VAL A 223 23.50 -6.48 -27.07
CA VAL A 223 24.47 -5.75 -27.89
C VAL A 223 25.00 -6.68 -28.99
N PRO A 224 24.40 -6.69 -30.19
CA PRO A 224 24.74 -7.65 -31.26
C PRO A 224 26.17 -7.54 -31.81
N SER A 225 26.90 -6.50 -31.44
CA SER A 225 28.27 -6.21 -31.91
C SER A 225 29.36 -6.72 -30.97
N LEU A 226 28.99 -7.27 -29.81
CA LEU A 226 29.91 -7.88 -28.85
C LEU A 226 29.99 -9.40 -29.09
N PRO A 227 31.08 -10.07 -28.65
CA PRO A 227 31.18 -11.53 -28.72
C PRO A 227 30.01 -12.21 -27.99
N GLU A 228 29.56 -13.39 -28.47
CA GLU A 228 28.39 -14.13 -27.96
C GLU A 228 28.33 -14.24 -26.42
N GLU A 229 29.47 -14.46 -25.75
CA GLU A 229 29.56 -14.55 -24.28
C GLU A 229 29.21 -13.24 -23.54
N LYS A 230 29.11 -12.11 -24.23
CA LYS A 230 28.79 -10.77 -23.70
C LYS A 230 27.66 -10.09 -24.47
N GLU A 231 26.92 -10.83 -25.30
CA GLU A 231 25.84 -10.26 -26.10
C GLU A 231 24.70 -9.72 -25.24
N ALA A 232 24.49 -10.24 -24.02
CA ALA A 232 23.50 -9.71 -23.10
C ALA A 232 24.09 -9.40 -21.72
N MET A 233 23.83 -8.21 -21.21
CA MET A 233 24.35 -7.80 -19.90
C MET A 233 23.46 -6.77 -19.18
N TRP A 234 23.44 -6.86 -17.86
CA TRP A 234 22.81 -5.84 -17.00
C TRP A 234 23.73 -4.62 -16.90
N VAL A 235 23.17 -3.44 -17.18
CA VAL A 235 23.86 -2.15 -17.06
C VAL A 235 22.98 -1.16 -16.30
N ALA A 236 23.60 -0.19 -15.63
CA ALA A 236 22.87 0.87 -14.96
C ALA A 236 22.08 1.70 -15.99
N LYS A 237 20.89 2.16 -15.62
CA LYS A 237 20.03 2.94 -16.54
C LYS A 237 20.71 4.21 -17.03
N GLU A 238 21.53 4.81 -16.19
CA GLU A 238 22.27 6.05 -16.44
C GLU A 238 23.39 5.86 -17.48
N GLU A 239 23.86 4.63 -17.68
CA GLU A 239 24.90 4.32 -18.68
C GLU A 239 24.35 4.15 -20.10
N VAL A 240 23.03 4.18 -20.25
CA VAL A 240 22.34 3.91 -21.52
C VAL A 240 21.77 5.21 -22.09
N LEU A 241 22.05 5.45 -23.38
CA LEU A 241 21.58 6.63 -24.08
C LEU A 241 20.44 6.28 -25.04
N ARG A 242 19.32 7.02 -24.96
CA ARG A 242 18.16 6.90 -25.86
C ARG A 242 17.95 8.22 -26.63
N PRO A 243 18.75 8.49 -27.68
CA PRO A 243 18.67 9.76 -28.42
C PRO A 243 17.36 9.90 -29.23
N ARG A 244 16.68 8.78 -29.55
CA ARG A 244 15.38 8.76 -30.21
C ARG A 244 14.50 7.65 -29.62
N HIS A 245 13.20 7.88 -29.60
CA HIS A 245 12.20 6.87 -29.24
C HIS A 245 11.98 5.91 -30.42
N VAL A 246 12.88 4.95 -30.59
CA VAL A 246 12.79 3.92 -31.62
C VAL A 246 12.77 2.55 -30.95
N HIS A 247 11.94 1.65 -31.48
CA HIS A 247 11.82 0.27 -31.00
C HIS A 247 12.20 -0.70 -32.12
N VAL A 248 12.65 -1.90 -31.74
CA VAL A 248 12.66 -3.04 -32.66
C VAL A 248 11.24 -3.51 -32.94
N ASP A 249 11.04 -4.37 -33.93
CA ASP A 249 9.74 -5.00 -34.13
C ASP A 249 9.41 -5.95 -32.98
N PHE A 250 8.11 -6.15 -32.71
CA PHE A 250 7.67 -6.98 -31.58
C PHE A 250 8.18 -8.42 -31.68
N SER A 251 8.17 -9.02 -32.88
CA SER A 251 8.70 -10.36 -33.11
C SER A 251 10.20 -10.45 -32.80
N GLN A 252 10.97 -9.42 -33.19
CA GLN A 252 12.39 -9.32 -32.86
C GLN A 252 12.62 -9.19 -31.36
N PHE A 253 11.81 -8.38 -30.67
CA PHE A 253 11.86 -8.26 -29.21
C PHE A 253 11.57 -9.61 -28.53
N ILE A 254 10.54 -10.33 -28.94
CA ILE A 254 10.20 -11.65 -28.36
C ILE A 254 11.31 -12.67 -28.58
N ALA A 255 11.93 -12.67 -29.77
CA ALA A 255 13.07 -13.54 -30.04
C ALA A 255 14.24 -13.24 -29.09
N LEU A 256 14.59 -11.97 -28.90
CA LEU A 256 15.63 -11.54 -27.95
C LEU A 256 15.27 -11.89 -26.50
N HIS A 257 14.03 -11.64 -26.09
CA HIS A 257 13.56 -11.95 -24.74
C HIS A 257 13.63 -13.44 -24.41
N ARG A 258 13.37 -14.31 -25.39
CA ARG A 258 13.54 -15.76 -25.26
C ARG A 258 15.02 -16.15 -25.26
N ALA A 259 15.81 -15.59 -26.17
CA ALA A 259 17.24 -15.89 -26.25
C ALA A 259 18.00 -15.54 -24.96
N CYS A 260 17.64 -14.44 -24.30
CA CYS A 260 18.28 -13.99 -23.06
C CYS A 260 17.66 -14.59 -21.78
N GLU A 261 16.97 -15.74 -21.84
CA GLU A 261 16.28 -16.31 -20.67
C GLU A 261 17.20 -16.55 -19.46
N LEU A 262 18.45 -16.98 -19.69
CA LEU A 262 19.42 -17.24 -18.64
C LEU A 262 19.91 -15.94 -17.99
N GLU A 263 20.13 -14.90 -18.79
CA GLU A 263 20.65 -13.59 -18.38
C GLU A 263 19.58 -12.72 -17.70
N ARG A 264 18.29 -13.01 -17.93
CA ARG A 264 17.16 -12.37 -17.22
C ARG A 264 17.12 -12.71 -15.73
N THR A 265 17.88 -13.72 -15.28
CA THR A 265 18.02 -13.99 -13.83
C THR A 265 18.66 -12.80 -13.12
N VAL A 266 18.01 -12.32 -12.06
CA VAL A 266 18.34 -11.07 -11.38
C VAL A 266 19.77 -11.11 -10.83
N ARG A 267 20.69 -10.39 -11.47
CA ARG A 267 22.04 -10.11 -10.95
C ARG A 267 22.09 -8.71 -10.34
N GLY A 268 21.68 -8.58 -9.08
CA GLY A 268 22.05 -7.43 -8.24
C GLY A 268 21.16 -6.18 -8.28
N GLY A 269 19.93 -6.24 -8.79
CA GLY A 269 18.97 -5.13 -8.69
C GLY A 269 17.57 -5.57 -8.28
N GLY A 270 16.81 -4.68 -7.62
CA GLY A 270 15.44 -4.97 -7.23
C GLY A 270 14.50 -5.09 -8.44
N PRO A 271 13.42 -5.90 -8.35
CA PRO A 271 12.44 -6.05 -9.42
C PRO A 271 11.86 -4.70 -9.84
N PHE A 272 11.53 -4.54 -11.13
CA PHE A 272 11.03 -3.29 -11.69
C PHE A 272 9.78 -2.78 -10.96
N PHE A 273 8.75 -3.63 -10.86
CA PHE A 273 7.64 -3.38 -9.95
C PHE A 273 8.14 -3.59 -8.51
N ALA A 274 7.80 -2.66 -7.62
CA ALA A 274 8.22 -2.76 -6.24
C ALA A 274 7.68 -4.04 -5.60
N GLY A 275 8.59 -4.94 -5.21
CA GLY A 275 8.24 -6.08 -4.38
C GLY A 275 7.69 -5.64 -3.02
N ALA A 276 6.78 -6.43 -2.48
CA ALA A 276 6.25 -6.24 -1.13
C ALA A 276 7.21 -6.84 -0.11
N TYR A 277 7.57 -6.09 0.93
CA TYR A 277 8.20 -6.65 2.11
C TYR A 277 7.18 -7.47 2.89
N ALA A 278 7.58 -8.67 3.34
CA ALA A 278 6.71 -9.54 4.11
C ALA A 278 6.32 -8.89 5.44
N ILE A 279 5.05 -8.49 5.60
CA ILE A 279 4.55 -7.87 6.85
C ILE A 279 4.75 -8.81 8.04
N GLN A 280 4.65 -10.12 7.82
CA GLN A 280 4.67 -11.11 8.90
C GLN A 280 6.00 -11.24 9.61
N LYS A 281 7.14 -10.87 8.99
CA LYS A 281 8.45 -11.04 9.62
C LYS A 281 9.16 -9.70 9.74
N PRO A 282 10.02 -9.49 10.74
CA PRO A 282 10.90 -8.32 10.78
C PRO A 282 12.00 -8.39 9.69
N PRO A 283 12.63 -7.26 9.32
CA PRO A 283 13.83 -7.26 8.49
C PRO A 283 14.98 -8.04 9.17
N LEU A 284 15.79 -8.76 8.38
CA LEU A 284 16.94 -9.48 8.92
C LEU A 284 17.92 -8.53 9.64
N ALA A 285 18.18 -7.36 9.06
CA ALA A 285 19.00 -6.33 9.68
C ALA A 285 18.46 -5.90 11.06
N LEU A 286 17.14 -5.79 11.21
CA LEU A 286 16.51 -5.46 12.48
C LEU A 286 16.67 -6.60 13.50
N LEU A 287 16.54 -7.85 13.08
CA LEU A 287 16.77 -9.00 13.97
C LEU A 287 18.19 -8.98 14.55
N THR A 288 19.20 -8.77 13.72
CA THR A 288 20.60 -8.68 14.18
C THR A 288 20.82 -7.54 15.19
N ILE A 289 20.14 -6.40 14.98
CA ILE A 289 20.19 -5.27 15.91
C ILE A 289 19.50 -5.63 17.24
N ILE A 290 18.30 -6.23 17.20
CA ILE A 290 17.55 -6.65 18.39
C ILE A 290 18.34 -7.70 19.19
N ASP A 291 18.92 -8.70 18.52
CA ASP A 291 19.73 -9.73 19.16
C ASP A 291 20.96 -9.11 19.87
N THR A 292 21.54 -8.06 19.28
CA THR A 292 22.63 -7.29 19.91
C THR A 292 22.13 -6.51 21.12
N LEU A 293 20.95 -5.89 21.05
CA LEU A 293 20.32 -5.17 22.17
C LEU A 293 19.92 -6.06 23.35
N GLN A 294 19.82 -7.38 23.16
CA GLN A 294 19.48 -8.34 24.21
C GLN A 294 20.70 -8.92 24.95
N LYS A 295 21.93 -8.62 24.51
CA LYS A 295 23.16 -9.09 25.18
C LYS A 295 23.38 -8.36 26.50
N ALA A 296 23.96 -9.03 27.49
CA ALA A 296 24.28 -8.43 28.79
C ALA A 296 25.37 -7.34 28.69
N ASP A 297 26.40 -7.59 27.87
CA ASP A 297 27.51 -6.66 27.61
C ASP A 297 27.44 -6.17 26.16
N ILE A 298 26.82 -5.00 25.97
CA ILE A 298 26.60 -4.42 24.64
C ILE A 298 27.73 -3.44 24.31
N ASP A 299 28.48 -3.74 23.24
CA ASP A 299 29.35 -2.73 22.64
C ASP A 299 28.53 -1.74 21.80
N ILE A 300 28.41 -0.52 22.33
CA ILE A 300 27.67 0.57 21.68
C ILE A 300 28.27 0.93 20.31
N ASN A 301 29.58 0.80 20.12
CA ASN A 301 30.20 1.13 18.84
C ASN A 301 29.79 0.09 17.78
N SER A 302 29.87 -1.20 18.10
CA SER A 302 29.36 -2.28 17.23
C SER A 302 27.87 -2.12 16.92
N LEU A 303 27.04 -1.74 17.90
CA LEU A 303 25.63 -1.46 17.66
C LEU A 303 25.42 -0.29 16.67
N CYS A 304 26.19 0.80 16.81
CA CYS A 304 26.12 1.92 15.87
C CYS A 304 26.47 1.48 14.45
N GLU A 305 27.54 0.71 14.27
CA GLU A 305 27.95 0.18 12.96
C GLU A 305 26.84 -0.69 12.33
N GLN A 306 26.15 -1.52 13.12
CA GLN A 306 25.05 -2.35 12.62
C GLN A 306 23.86 -1.52 12.16
N VAL A 307 23.50 -0.47 12.92
CA VAL A 307 22.40 0.43 12.58
C VAL A 307 22.75 1.32 11.38
N GLU A 308 24.01 1.74 11.24
CA GLU A 308 24.52 2.53 10.10
C GLU A 308 24.47 1.78 8.76
N ARG A 309 24.55 0.45 8.79
CA ARG A 309 24.30 -0.39 7.59
C ARG A 309 22.89 -0.24 7.02
N THR A 310 21.95 0.28 7.80
CA THR A 310 20.58 0.59 7.36
C THR A 310 20.32 2.09 7.48
N PRO A 311 20.56 2.88 6.41
CA PRO A 311 20.47 4.34 6.45
C PRO A 311 19.12 4.88 6.97
N ALA A 312 18.02 4.19 6.66
CA ALA A 312 16.69 4.55 7.14
C ALA A 312 16.59 4.56 8.68
N PHE A 313 17.18 3.57 9.36
CA PHE A 313 17.20 3.48 10.82
C PHE A 313 18.07 4.57 11.44
N SER A 314 19.23 4.83 10.85
CA SER A 314 20.13 5.89 11.30
C SER A 314 19.48 7.27 11.20
N HIS A 315 18.89 7.57 10.03
CA HIS A 315 18.18 8.82 9.80
C HIS A 315 16.99 8.98 10.76
N PHE A 316 16.19 7.92 10.96
CA PHE A 316 15.06 7.93 11.89
C PHE A 316 15.49 8.26 13.33
N LEU A 317 16.50 7.57 13.86
CA LEU A 317 16.97 7.79 15.23
C LEU A 317 17.56 9.19 15.41
N MET A 318 18.37 9.66 14.47
CA MET A 318 18.96 11.00 14.53
C MET A 318 17.90 12.11 14.40
N SER A 319 16.94 11.96 13.49
CA SER A 319 15.84 12.92 13.32
C SER A 319 14.98 13.01 14.57
N THR A 320 14.60 11.87 15.14
CA THR A 320 13.75 11.84 16.35
C THR A 320 14.51 12.41 17.55
N ALA A 321 15.78 12.02 17.75
CA ALA A 321 16.62 12.55 18.82
C ALA A 321 16.83 14.07 18.71
N SER A 322 16.86 14.61 17.49
CA SER A 322 16.97 16.05 17.25
C SER A 322 15.71 16.81 17.62
N GLN A 323 14.53 16.19 17.45
CA GLN A 323 13.23 16.80 17.76
C GLN A 323 12.87 16.69 19.25
N ASP A 324 13.18 15.56 19.88
CA ASP A 324 12.80 15.27 21.27
C ASP A 324 13.77 15.84 22.32
N ASN A 325 14.99 16.22 21.94
CA ASN A 325 15.91 16.76 22.93
C ASN A 325 15.45 18.14 23.42
N ARG A 326 15.71 18.41 24.71
CA ARG A 326 15.21 19.60 25.43
C ARG A 326 15.59 20.93 24.78
N LEU A 327 16.67 20.98 24.01
CA LEU A 327 17.17 22.18 23.34
C LEU A 327 16.82 22.22 21.84
N ARG A 328 16.15 21.19 21.31
CA ARG A 328 15.91 20.92 19.88
C ARG A 328 17.15 21.10 19.00
N LEU A 329 18.32 20.74 19.53
CA LEU A 329 19.58 20.84 18.82
C LEU A 329 19.72 19.67 17.83
N PRO A 330 20.28 19.88 16.64
CA PRO A 330 20.48 18.80 15.69
C PRO A 330 21.49 17.78 16.26
N VAL A 331 21.08 16.52 16.36
CA VAL A 331 21.94 15.40 16.74
C VAL A 331 22.66 14.90 15.49
N THR A 332 23.98 15.06 15.47
CA THR A 332 24.82 14.71 14.30
C THR A 332 25.44 13.32 14.40
N HIS A 333 25.39 12.67 15.56
CA HIS A 333 26.01 11.38 15.80
C HIS A 333 25.01 10.34 16.31
N LEU A 334 24.99 9.17 15.67
CA LEU A 334 24.09 8.07 16.03
C LEU A 334 24.30 7.61 17.48
N LYS A 335 25.55 7.54 17.93
CA LYS A 335 25.89 7.20 19.32
C LYS A 335 25.19 8.13 20.33
N GLN A 336 25.13 9.42 20.04
CA GLN A 336 24.43 10.40 20.89
C GLN A 336 22.92 10.13 20.89
N ALA A 337 22.33 9.83 19.73
CA ALA A 337 20.91 9.48 19.64
C ALA A 337 20.58 8.23 20.49
N ILE A 338 21.38 7.16 20.36
CA ILE A 338 21.19 5.91 21.11
C ILE A 338 21.33 6.15 22.62
N LEU A 339 22.34 6.91 23.06
CA LEU A 339 22.53 7.24 24.48
C LEU A 339 21.43 8.14 25.05
N THR A 340 20.82 8.99 24.22
CA THR A 340 19.73 9.89 24.65
C THR A 340 18.47 9.11 25.02
N TYR A 341 18.12 8.08 24.23
CA TYR A 341 16.94 7.26 24.47
C TYR A 341 17.21 6.07 25.41
N GLY A 342 18.42 5.53 25.40
CA GLY A 342 18.75 4.28 26.07
C GLY A 342 18.41 3.06 25.22
N LEU A 343 19.14 1.96 25.46
CA LEU A 343 19.16 0.78 24.60
C LEU A 343 17.79 0.09 24.45
N GLU A 344 17.03 -0.02 25.54
CA GLU A 344 15.70 -0.64 25.54
C GLU A 344 14.71 0.14 24.66
N ARG A 345 14.68 1.47 24.79
CA ARG A 345 13.77 2.34 24.03
C ARG A 345 14.11 2.36 22.54
N VAL A 346 15.40 2.31 22.21
CA VAL A 346 15.86 2.23 20.81
C VAL A 346 15.35 0.97 20.13
N GLY A 347 15.33 -0.17 20.82
CA GLY A 347 14.76 -1.42 20.29
C GLY A 347 13.30 -1.25 19.89
N ASP A 348 12.48 -0.72 20.80
CA ASP A 348 11.05 -0.50 20.54
C ASP A 348 10.80 0.48 19.40
N MET A 349 11.56 1.58 19.36
CA MET A 349 11.45 2.59 18.32
C MET A 349 11.79 2.02 16.94
N LEU A 350 12.86 1.22 16.83
CA LEU A 350 13.25 0.59 15.56
C LEU A 350 12.24 -0.45 15.10
N ILE A 351 11.70 -1.25 16.01
CA ILE A 351 10.63 -2.21 15.70
C ILE A 351 9.39 -1.47 15.21
N GLN A 352 8.96 -0.43 15.92
CA GLN A 352 7.78 0.35 15.53
C GLN A 352 7.94 0.98 14.16
N PHE A 353 9.09 1.61 13.91
CA PHE A 353 9.42 2.24 12.63
C PHE A 353 9.37 1.22 11.48
N ALA A 354 10.11 0.11 11.61
CA ALA A 354 10.15 -0.92 10.58
C ALA A 354 8.78 -1.59 10.35
N LEU A 355 7.98 -1.77 11.41
CA LEU A 355 6.63 -2.30 11.32
C LEU A 355 5.73 -1.35 10.54
N MET A 356 5.76 -0.04 10.86
CA MET A 356 4.96 0.93 10.12
C MET A 356 5.36 1.06 8.64
N GLU A 357 6.65 1.01 8.31
CA GLU A 357 7.10 0.97 6.92
C GLU A 357 6.47 -0.22 6.16
N ARG A 358 6.48 -1.41 6.77
CA ARG A 358 5.89 -2.62 6.17
C ARG A 358 4.37 -2.58 6.07
N LEU A 359 3.68 -2.02 7.08
CA LEU A 359 2.22 -1.88 7.07
C LEU A 359 1.75 -0.87 6.01
N THR A 360 2.60 0.09 5.63
CA THR A 360 2.20 1.23 4.79
C THR A 360 2.86 1.32 3.42
N GLN A 361 3.61 0.29 3.04
CA GLN A 361 4.32 0.19 1.76
C GLN A 361 3.42 0.23 0.51
N HIS A 362 2.11 -0.01 0.65
CA HIS A 362 1.17 -0.06 -0.48
C HIS A 362 -0.06 0.82 -0.26
N THR A 363 -0.47 1.50 -1.34
CA THR A 363 -1.61 2.40 -1.39
C THR A 363 -2.92 1.63 -1.51
N TYR A 364 -3.90 2.02 -0.70
CA TYR A 364 -5.30 1.60 -0.75
C TYR A 364 -6.16 2.69 -0.08
N PRO A 365 -7.50 2.71 -0.26
CA PRO A 365 -8.32 3.88 0.08
C PRO A 365 -8.21 4.30 1.55
N LEU A 366 -8.18 3.34 2.47
CA LEU A 366 -8.12 3.60 3.91
C LEU A 366 -6.70 3.78 4.47
N LEU A 367 -5.65 3.81 3.63
CA LEU A 367 -4.27 3.90 4.12
C LEU A 367 -4.04 5.16 4.96
N SER A 368 -4.44 6.33 4.48
CA SER A 368 -4.18 7.61 5.14
C SER A 368 -4.90 7.71 6.49
N ILE A 369 -6.18 7.33 6.53
CA ILE A 369 -6.94 7.33 7.78
C ILE A 369 -6.46 6.25 8.76
N GLY A 370 -6.03 5.09 8.25
CA GLY A 370 -5.40 4.05 9.07
C GLY A 370 -4.09 4.53 9.70
N LYS A 371 -3.25 5.25 8.95
CA LYS A 371 -2.03 5.92 9.47
C LYS A 371 -2.38 6.93 10.55
N GLN A 372 -3.33 7.83 10.28
CA GLN A 372 -3.72 8.86 11.24
C GLN A 372 -4.27 8.26 12.53
N PHE A 373 -5.18 7.29 12.43
CA PHE A 373 -5.72 6.57 13.58
C PHE A 373 -4.62 5.90 14.40
N THR A 374 -3.69 5.22 13.73
CA THR A 374 -2.58 4.52 14.40
C THR A 374 -1.64 5.51 15.09
N HIS A 375 -1.23 6.58 14.41
CA HIS A 375 -0.35 7.60 14.98
C HIS A 375 -0.99 8.27 16.20
N LEU A 376 -2.27 8.66 16.10
CA LEU A 376 -3.00 9.27 17.21
C LEU A 376 -3.11 8.31 18.39
N SER A 377 -3.48 7.04 18.14
CA SER A 377 -3.56 6.01 19.18
C SER A 377 -2.20 5.81 19.88
N CYS A 378 -1.11 5.74 19.12
CA CYS A 378 0.24 5.57 19.66
C CYS A 378 0.69 6.79 20.49
N ALA A 379 0.38 8.00 20.02
CA ALA A 379 0.70 9.23 20.74
C ALA A 379 -0.09 9.33 22.06
N ILE A 380 -1.39 9.00 22.05
CA ILE A 380 -2.21 8.94 23.26
C ILE A 380 -1.66 7.89 24.22
N ALA A 381 -1.35 6.67 23.76
CA ALA A 381 -0.79 5.62 24.60
C ALA A 381 0.52 6.04 25.27
N SER A 382 1.41 6.68 24.52
CA SER A 382 2.69 7.21 25.02
C SER A 382 2.48 8.24 26.14
N GLN A 383 1.54 9.18 25.94
CA GLN A 383 1.22 10.21 26.93
C GLN A 383 0.52 9.64 28.16
N LEU A 384 -0.38 8.66 27.99
CA LEU A 384 -1.04 7.99 29.12
C LEU A 384 -0.04 7.26 30.02
N VAL A 385 0.97 6.60 29.45
CA VAL A 385 2.09 6.03 30.23
C VAL A 385 2.84 7.11 30.99
N ALA A 386 3.14 8.24 30.36
CA ALA A 386 3.87 9.32 31.04
C ALA A 386 3.08 9.92 32.23
N LEU A 387 1.76 9.79 32.25
CA LEU A 387 0.87 10.25 33.31
C LEU A 387 0.51 9.16 34.34
N SER A 388 0.87 7.90 34.10
CA SER A 388 0.42 6.76 34.89
C SER A 388 1.61 5.97 35.43
N ASP A 389 1.53 5.51 36.68
CA ASP A 389 2.55 4.61 37.25
C ASP A 389 2.36 3.17 36.74
N THR A 390 3.12 2.81 35.70
CA THR A 390 3.03 1.52 34.99
C THR A 390 4.40 0.95 34.63
N LYS A 391 4.43 -0.32 34.23
CA LYS A 391 5.67 -0.99 33.81
C LYS A 391 6.08 -0.67 32.37
N LEU A 392 5.21 -0.02 31.59
CA LEU A 392 5.52 0.32 30.20
C LEU A 392 6.34 1.60 30.14
N THR A 393 7.22 1.67 29.14
CA THR A 393 7.79 2.94 28.68
C THR A 393 6.83 3.56 27.67
N PRO A 394 6.91 4.88 27.41
CA PRO A 394 6.12 5.50 26.36
C PRO A 394 6.31 4.81 24.99
N GLN A 395 7.56 4.43 24.67
CA GLN A 395 7.92 3.75 23.43
C GLN A 395 7.33 2.34 23.35
N SER A 396 7.35 1.57 24.45
CA SER A 396 6.75 0.23 24.44
C SER A 396 5.22 0.29 24.32
N ALA A 397 4.55 1.26 24.94
CA ALA A 397 3.11 1.46 24.77
C ALA A 397 2.71 1.90 23.35
N SER A 398 3.53 2.76 22.72
CA SER A 398 3.41 3.13 21.31
C SER A 398 3.54 1.91 20.38
N LEU A 399 4.56 1.07 20.60
CA LEU A 399 4.79 -0.15 19.84
C LEU A 399 3.65 -1.16 20.01
N LEU A 400 3.20 -1.41 21.24
CA LEU A 400 2.08 -2.31 21.53
C LEU A 400 0.80 -1.86 20.84
N THR A 401 0.51 -0.55 20.89
CA THR A 401 -0.63 0.04 20.20
C THR A 401 -0.49 -0.10 18.67
N THR A 402 0.72 -0.01 18.13
CA THR A 402 0.98 -0.24 16.69
C THR A 402 0.60 -1.65 16.27
N PHE A 403 0.96 -2.67 17.05
CA PHE A 403 0.53 -4.05 16.79
C PHE A 403 -0.99 -4.21 16.88
N VAL A 404 -1.62 -3.59 17.88
CA VAL A 404 -3.08 -3.60 18.03
C VAL A 404 -3.78 -2.92 16.86
N CYS A 405 -3.18 -1.89 16.25
CA CYS A 405 -3.70 -1.21 15.07
C CYS A 405 -3.36 -1.92 13.75
N ALA A 406 -2.40 -2.85 13.73
CA ALA A 406 -1.95 -3.54 12.51
C ALA A 406 -3.08 -4.18 11.66
N PRO A 407 -4.17 -4.72 12.23
CA PRO A 407 -5.29 -5.24 11.44
C PRO A 407 -5.95 -4.21 10.50
N LEU A 408 -5.80 -2.90 10.75
CA LEU A 408 -6.22 -1.84 9.81
C LEU A 408 -5.54 -1.95 8.44
N PHE A 409 -4.34 -2.54 8.39
CA PHE A 409 -3.52 -2.65 7.20
C PHE A 409 -3.48 -4.08 6.64
N THR A 410 -3.73 -5.08 7.48
CA THR A 410 -3.61 -6.49 7.08
C THR A 410 -4.94 -7.14 6.69
N LEU A 411 -6.08 -6.72 7.26
CA LEU A 411 -7.38 -7.31 6.95
C LEU A 411 -7.81 -7.01 5.50
N PRO A 412 -8.06 -8.03 4.65
CA PRO A 412 -8.38 -7.81 3.23
C PRO A 412 -9.61 -6.92 3.01
N GLY A 413 -10.66 -7.09 3.81
CA GLY A 413 -11.89 -6.31 3.68
C GLY A 413 -11.68 -4.79 3.83
N LEU A 414 -10.72 -4.37 4.65
CA LEU A 414 -10.40 -2.95 4.85
C LEU A 414 -9.58 -2.37 3.67
N LYS A 415 -8.89 -3.20 2.90
CA LYS A 415 -8.12 -2.74 1.74
C LYS A 415 -8.99 -2.32 0.56
N VAL A 416 -10.24 -2.76 0.53
CA VAL A 416 -11.21 -2.45 -0.54
C VAL A 416 -12.37 -1.56 -0.08
N ALA A 417 -12.49 -1.34 1.23
CA ALA A 417 -13.46 -0.40 1.78
C ALA A 417 -13.07 1.05 1.45
N SER A 418 -14.06 1.89 1.20
CA SER A 418 -13.88 3.33 0.95
C SER A 418 -14.01 4.18 2.22
N GLN A 419 -14.71 3.66 3.23
CA GLN A 419 -14.87 4.26 4.55
C GLN A 419 -14.59 3.21 5.61
N LEU A 420 -14.07 3.63 6.76
CA LEU A 420 -13.91 2.74 7.91
C LEU A 420 -15.31 2.36 8.45
N PRO A 421 -15.64 1.07 8.58
CA PRO A 421 -16.95 0.64 9.05
C PRO A 421 -17.00 0.74 10.57
N VAL A 422 -17.04 1.96 11.11
CA VAL A 422 -17.05 2.22 12.56
C VAL A 422 -18.37 1.73 13.17
N SER A 423 -18.29 1.08 14.33
CA SER A 423 -19.48 0.71 15.11
C SER A 423 -20.06 1.93 15.80
N ASP A 424 -21.38 2.01 15.93
CA ASP A 424 -22.06 3.11 16.64
C ASP A 424 -22.23 2.83 18.13
N SER A 425 -21.49 1.83 18.64
CA SER A 425 -21.52 1.39 20.03
C SER A 425 -20.16 0.81 20.43
N HIS A 426 -19.94 0.69 21.74
CA HIS A 426 -18.77 0.04 22.33
C HIS A 426 -17.43 0.72 21.97
N TYR A 427 -17.34 2.03 22.23
CA TYR A 427 -16.21 2.91 21.88
C TYR A 427 -14.84 2.36 22.30
N PHE A 428 -14.79 1.83 23.51
CA PHE A 428 -13.57 1.37 24.13
C PHE A 428 -13.36 -0.14 23.92
N GLN A 429 -14.12 -0.82 23.06
CA GLN A 429 -13.89 -2.24 22.76
C GLN A 429 -13.23 -2.40 21.41
N ILE A 430 -11.93 -2.72 21.42
CA ILE A 430 -11.09 -2.83 20.22
C ILE A 430 -11.69 -3.81 19.21
N HIS A 431 -12.13 -4.99 19.67
CA HIS A 431 -12.69 -6.03 18.79
C HIS A 431 -14.05 -5.68 18.17
N ARG A 432 -14.79 -4.70 18.72
CA ARG A 432 -16.10 -4.27 18.21
C ARG A 432 -16.04 -2.92 17.52
N THR A 433 -14.89 -2.25 17.53
CA THR A 433 -14.75 -0.90 17.00
C THR A 433 -15.08 -0.82 15.52
N PHE A 434 -14.63 -1.81 14.73
CA PHE A 434 -14.88 -1.85 13.30
C PHE A 434 -15.74 -3.07 12.95
N LYS A 435 -16.85 -2.84 12.23
CA LYS A 435 -17.79 -3.84 11.71
C LYS A 435 -17.20 -4.58 10.50
N VAL A 436 -16.08 -5.27 10.69
CA VAL A 436 -15.40 -6.05 9.63
C VAL A 436 -15.79 -7.52 9.76
N LYS A 437 -16.37 -8.09 8.69
CA LYS A 437 -16.56 -9.54 8.59
C LYS A 437 -15.20 -10.21 8.35
N ALA A 438 -14.50 -10.55 9.42
CA ALA A 438 -13.25 -11.30 9.37
C ALA A 438 -13.47 -12.73 9.89
N GLN A 439 -12.80 -13.70 9.28
CA GLN A 439 -12.78 -15.09 9.78
C GLN A 439 -12.00 -15.19 11.10
N VAL A 440 -11.00 -14.32 11.28
CA VAL A 440 -10.11 -14.31 12.43
C VAL A 440 -10.36 -13.05 13.27
N PRO A 441 -10.47 -13.15 14.61
CA PRO A 441 -10.64 -11.99 15.48
C PRO A 441 -9.48 -11.00 15.40
N TRP A 442 -9.79 -9.71 15.61
CA TRP A 442 -8.83 -8.60 15.55
C TRP A 442 -7.56 -8.83 16.37
N HIS A 443 -7.71 -9.21 17.64
CA HIS A 443 -6.60 -9.43 18.57
C HIS A 443 -5.77 -10.67 18.22
N THR A 444 -6.36 -11.67 17.55
CA THR A 444 -5.62 -12.85 17.08
C THR A 444 -4.67 -12.47 15.95
N VAL A 445 -5.13 -11.68 14.97
CA VAL A 445 -4.28 -11.17 13.88
C VAL A 445 -3.14 -10.32 14.44
N ALA A 446 -3.43 -9.43 15.39
CA ALA A 446 -2.41 -8.62 16.05
C ALA A 446 -1.42 -9.47 16.86
N GLY A 447 -1.91 -10.47 17.59
CA GLY A 447 -1.10 -11.37 18.42
C GLY A 447 -0.18 -12.28 17.60
N GLU A 448 -0.67 -12.84 16.50
CA GLU A 448 0.13 -13.61 15.54
C GLU A 448 1.26 -12.76 14.95
N LEU A 449 0.95 -11.52 14.56
CA LEU A 449 1.96 -10.60 14.05
C LEU A 449 3.02 -10.28 15.11
N ALA A 450 2.60 -9.98 16.35
CA ALA A 450 3.52 -9.74 17.46
C ALA A 450 4.39 -10.96 17.77
N ALA A 451 3.85 -12.17 17.66
CA ALA A 451 4.61 -13.41 17.81
C ALA A 451 5.68 -13.55 16.70
N ASN A 452 5.30 -13.32 15.46
CA ASN A 452 6.24 -13.41 14.33
C ASN A 452 7.31 -12.31 14.35
N TRP A 453 7.05 -11.21 15.06
CA TRP A 453 8.00 -10.13 15.32
C TRP A 453 8.75 -10.29 16.65
N HIS A 454 8.75 -11.49 17.21
CA HIS A 454 9.52 -11.89 18.39
C HIS A 454 9.28 -11.00 19.62
N GLN A 455 8.05 -10.49 19.78
CA GLN A 455 7.69 -9.68 20.93
C GLN A 455 7.66 -10.52 22.22
N GLY A 456 8.05 -9.90 23.34
CA GLY A 456 8.11 -10.55 24.64
C GLY A 456 6.79 -11.19 25.09
N ALA A 457 6.85 -12.23 25.91
CA ALA A 457 5.67 -13.01 26.33
C ALA A 457 4.59 -12.13 27.01
N THR A 458 5.00 -11.20 27.87
CA THR A 458 4.10 -10.25 28.54
C THR A 458 3.34 -9.37 27.53
N TRP A 459 4.02 -8.93 26.47
CA TRP A 459 3.49 -8.00 25.47
C TRP A 459 2.51 -8.72 24.55
N ARG A 460 2.84 -9.96 24.16
CA ARG A 460 1.92 -10.84 23.45
C ARG A 460 0.68 -11.15 24.28
N ALA A 461 0.84 -11.43 25.57
CA ALA A 461 -0.30 -11.65 26.47
C ALA A 461 -1.21 -10.42 26.54
N LEU A 462 -0.64 -9.22 26.57
CA LEU A 462 -1.42 -7.98 26.57
C LEU A 462 -2.22 -7.80 25.27
N ILE A 463 -1.60 -8.03 24.11
CA ILE A 463 -2.26 -7.94 22.79
C ILE A 463 -3.39 -8.98 22.68
N HIS A 464 -3.16 -10.22 23.12
CA HIS A 464 -4.21 -11.25 23.11
C HIS A 464 -5.40 -10.89 24.02
N ASN A 465 -5.17 -10.17 25.11
CA ASN A 465 -6.23 -9.70 25.99
C ASN A 465 -6.86 -8.37 25.55
N ALA A 466 -6.30 -7.66 24.57
CA ALA A 466 -6.80 -6.36 24.10
C ALA A 466 -8.23 -6.42 23.52
N GLY A 467 -8.70 -7.60 23.15
CA GLY A 467 -10.09 -7.84 22.75
C GLY A 467 -11.07 -8.02 23.91
N LYS A 468 -10.62 -8.26 25.15
CA LYS A 468 -11.50 -8.55 26.29
C LYS A 468 -12.04 -7.28 26.94
N ARG A 469 -13.07 -7.44 27.77
CA ARG A 469 -13.51 -6.33 28.63
C ARG A 469 -12.51 -6.13 29.75
N HIS A 470 -12.40 -4.89 30.21
CA HIS A 470 -11.39 -4.50 31.19
C HIS A 470 -11.47 -5.31 32.51
N HIS A 471 -12.65 -5.75 32.93
CA HIS A 471 -12.83 -6.56 34.14
C HIS A 471 -12.41 -8.03 33.96
N ASP A 472 -12.34 -8.54 32.73
CA ASP A 472 -11.98 -9.93 32.42
C ASP A 472 -10.46 -10.14 32.27
N VAL A 473 -9.68 -9.06 32.40
CA VAL A 473 -8.22 -9.10 32.25
C VAL A 473 -7.55 -9.35 33.60
N PRO A 474 -6.52 -10.22 33.67
CA PRO A 474 -5.77 -10.45 34.90
C PRO A 474 -5.25 -9.17 35.54
N ASN A 475 -5.30 -9.08 36.87
CA ASN A 475 -4.86 -7.91 37.62
C ASN A 475 -3.42 -7.48 37.31
N SER A 476 -2.54 -8.44 36.97
CA SER A 476 -1.14 -8.18 36.61
C SER A 476 -0.94 -7.41 35.30
N LEU A 477 -1.94 -7.38 34.42
CA LEU A 477 -1.90 -6.69 33.11
C LEU A 477 -2.91 -5.54 33.04
N LYS A 478 -3.67 -5.30 34.12
CA LYS A 478 -4.89 -4.49 34.07
C LYS A 478 -4.59 -3.02 33.79
N LYS A 479 -3.54 -2.45 34.39
CA LYS A 479 -3.11 -1.07 34.13
C LYS A 479 -2.66 -0.88 32.68
N GLU A 480 -1.78 -1.73 32.20
CA GLU A 480 -1.26 -1.69 30.83
C GLU A 480 -2.36 -1.93 29.80
N HIS A 481 -3.33 -2.79 30.12
CA HIS A 481 -4.51 -3.01 29.28
C HIS A 481 -5.40 -1.77 29.25
N ALA A 482 -5.60 -1.09 30.38
CA ALA A 482 -6.35 0.17 30.41
C ALA A 482 -5.72 1.23 29.51
N ILE A 483 -4.39 1.35 29.47
CA ILE A 483 -3.70 2.29 28.58
C ILE A 483 -4.05 2.02 27.13
N ILE A 484 -3.86 0.78 26.65
CA ILE A 484 -4.10 0.44 25.24
C ILE A 484 -5.56 0.64 24.87
N GLN A 485 -6.47 0.17 25.72
CA GLN A 485 -7.91 0.26 25.49
C GLN A 485 -8.40 1.71 25.47
N LEU A 486 -7.91 2.53 26.41
CA LEU A 486 -8.24 3.96 26.49
C LEU A 486 -7.64 4.72 25.30
N ALA A 487 -6.38 4.47 24.93
CA ALA A 487 -5.73 5.13 23.82
C ALA A 487 -6.44 4.88 22.48
N PHE A 488 -6.79 3.62 22.21
CA PHE A 488 -7.52 3.23 21.01
C PHE A 488 -8.93 3.85 20.99
N GLY A 489 -9.64 3.82 22.13
CA GLY A 489 -10.97 4.40 22.25
C GLY A 489 -11.00 5.92 22.11
N LEU A 490 -10.03 6.64 22.71
CA LEU A 490 -9.91 8.10 22.58
C LEU A 490 -9.54 8.53 21.15
N ALA A 491 -8.65 7.79 20.47
CA ALA A 491 -8.34 8.06 19.07
C ALA A 491 -9.59 7.89 18.17
N ARG A 492 -10.40 6.88 18.46
CA ARG A 492 -11.68 6.66 17.80
C ARG A 492 -12.67 7.79 18.09
N GLU A 493 -12.82 8.19 19.35
CA GLU A 493 -13.70 9.30 19.77
C GLU A 493 -13.32 10.61 19.08
N ALA A 494 -12.02 10.88 18.94
CA ALA A 494 -11.51 12.10 18.32
C ALA A 494 -11.70 12.14 16.78
N LEU A 495 -11.54 11.00 16.09
CA LEU A 495 -11.64 10.94 14.63
C LEU A 495 -13.05 10.62 14.12
N PHE A 496 -13.84 9.89 14.91
CA PHE A 496 -15.18 9.41 14.56
C PHE A 496 -16.15 9.62 15.73
N PRO A 497 -16.46 10.87 16.10
CA PRO A 497 -17.34 11.17 17.22
C PRO A 497 -18.78 10.71 16.96
N LEU A 498 -19.42 10.15 17.98
CA LEU A 498 -20.85 9.86 17.96
C LEU A 498 -21.63 11.15 18.23
N PRO A 499 -22.84 11.28 17.68
CA PRO A 499 -23.76 12.34 18.10
C PRO A 499 -24.10 12.27 19.59
N HIS A 500 -24.21 11.06 20.17
CA HIS A 500 -24.53 10.82 21.58
C HIS A 500 -23.76 9.58 22.09
N PRO A 501 -22.89 9.71 23.12
CA PRO A 501 -22.21 8.56 23.73
C PRO A 501 -23.21 7.60 24.38
N ASP A 502 -23.02 6.29 24.22
CA ASP A 502 -23.79 5.28 24.94
C ASP A 502 -23.33 5.14 26.40
N GLU A 503 -24.26 4.86 27.32
CA GLU A 503 -23.99 4.73 28.75
C GLU A 503 -22.89 3.68 29.06
N ASP A 504 -22.89 2.57 28.32
CA ASP A 504 -21.86 1.53 28.42
C ASP A 504 -20.46 2.04 28.10
N SER A 505 -20.33 2.91 27.09
CA SER A 505 -19.06 3.53 26.71
C SER A 505 -18.55 4.49 27.79
N GLU A 506 -19.43 5.30 28.38
CA GLU A 506 -19.07 6.22 29.48
C GLU A 506 -18.68 5.47 30.76
N ASN A 507 -19.43 4.41 31.10
CA ASN A 507 -19.09 3.53 32.21
C ASN A 507 -17.73 2.85 32.00
N THR A 508 -17.46 2.40 30.78
CA THR A 508 -16.16 1.81 30.43
C THR A 508 -15.03 2.84 30.54
N LYS A 509 -15.20 4.04 29.97
CA LYS A 509 -14.23 5.15 30.08
C LYS A 509 -13.91 5.47 31.53
N SER A 510 -14.94 5.62 32.37
CA SER A 510 -14.80 5.90 33.80
C SER A 510 -14.05 4.80 34.55
N ALA A 511 -14.30 3.53 34.22
CA ALA A 511 -13.58 2.40 34.81
C ALA A 511 -12.09 2.36 34.41
N LEU A 512 -11.79 2.69 33.14
CA LEU A 512 -10.41 2.77 32.64
C LEU A 512 -9.65 3.90 33.33
N LEU A 513 -10.25 5.09 33.42
CA LEU A 513 -9.67 6.25 34.11
C LEU A 513 -9.39 5.96 35.58
N ARG A 514 -10.34 5.33 36.29
CA ARG A 514 -10.15 4.94 37.70
C ARG A 514 -8.97 3.98 37.88
N THR A 515 -8.80 3.04 36.95
CA THR A 515 -7.68 2.08 36.99
C THR A 515 -6.32 2.76 36.81
N LEU A 516 -6.27 3.83 36.01
CA LEU A 516 -5.07 4.62 35.77
C LEU A 516 -4.88 5.76 36.78
N SER A 517 -5.84 5.98 37.68
CA SER A 517 -5.86 7.13 38.60
C SER A 517 -5.84 8.49 37.87
N LEU A 518 -6.50 8.57 36.72
CA LEU A 518 -6.58 9.79 35.89
C LEU A 518 -7.96 10.44 35.98
N SER A 519 -8.00 11.75 35.79
CA SER A 519 -9.23 12.55 35.70
C SER A 519 -9.58 12.88 34.24
N GLN A 520 -10.83 13.32 34.02
CA GLN A 520 -11.26 13.80 32.69
C GLN A 520 -10.51 15.09 32.25
N ALA A 521 -10.04 15.89 33.21
CA ALA A 521 -9.23 17.08 32.92
C ALA A 521 -7.87 16.70 32.32
N ASP A 522 -7.26 15.61 32.81
CA ASP A 522 -5.99 15.09 32.29
C ASP A 522 -6.14 14.65 30.83
N ILE A 523 -7.26 14.01 30.49
CA ILE A 523 -7.57 13.60 29.11
C ILE A 523 -7.74 14.82 28.20
N THR A 524 -8.43 15.85 28.69
CA THR A 524 -8.63 17.09 27.92
C THR A 524 -7.30 17.78 27.63
N LEU A 525 -6.43 17.89 28.65
CA LEU A 525 -5.08 18.44 28.51
C LEU A 525 -4.24 17.62 27.51
N LEU A 526 -4.32 16.29 27.59
CA LEU A 526 -3.63 15.37 26.69
C LEU A 526 -4.07 15.59 25.24
N LEU A 527 -5.38 15.63 24.97
CA LEU A 527 -5.89 15.84 23.61
C LEU A 527 -5.51 17.21 23.06
N ASN A 528 -5.51 18.25 23.90
CA ASN A 528 -5.05 19.59 23.49
C ASN A 528 -3.58 19.60 23.04
N ARG A 529 -2.70 18.85 23.74
CA ARG A 529 -1.29 18.70 23.34
C ARG A 529 -1.11 17.94 22.03
N LEU A 530 -2.07 17.09 21.67
CA LEU A 530 -2.06 16.30 20.45
C LEU A 530 -2.90 16.91 19.33
N SER A 531 -3.29 18.19 19.45
CA SER A 531 -4.12 18.90 18.47
C SER A 531 -3.53 18.87 17.05
N ASP A 532 -2.20 18.88 16.93
CA ASP A 532 -1.51 18.75 15.63
C ASP A 532 -1.83 17.43 14.91
N TYR A 533 -2.09 16.34 15.64
CA TYR A 533 -2.49 15.04 15.06
C TYR A 533 -3.97 15.00 14.65
N LEU A 534 -4.78 15.93 15.19
CA LEU A 534 -6.21 16.05 14.92
C LEU A 534 -6.51 16.96 13.72
N PHE A 535 -5.51 17.71 13.24
CA PHE A 535 -5.66 18.57 12.07
C PHE A 535 -5.79 17.73 10.80
N CYS A 536 -7.00 17.71 10.21
CA CYS A 536 -7.20 17.27 8.84
C CYS A 536 -7.27 18.51 7.95
N PRO A 537 -6.34 18.71 6.99
CA PRO A 537 -6.39 19.85 6.06
C PRO A 537 -7.60 19.80 5.10
N PHE A 538 -8.43 18.75 5.14
CA PHE A 538 -9.64 18.62 4.33
C PHE A 538 -10.89 18.60 5.23
N PRO A 539 -11.96 19.32 4.85
CA PRO A 539 -13.21 19.28 5.59
C PRO A 539 -13.81 17.87 5.53
N LEU A 540 -14.20 17.35 6.70
CA LEU A 540 -14.86 16.06 6.93
C LEU A 540 -16.11 15.82 6.04
N THR A 541 -16.63 16.85 5.40
CA THR A 541 -17.76 16.78 4.46
C THR A 541 -17.49 15.95 3.21
N GLU A 542 -16.22 15.66 2.87
CA GLU A 542 -15.87 14.76 1.75
C GLU A 542 -15.68 13.29 2.17
N LEU A 543 -15.79 12.96 3.47
CA LEU A 543 -15.60 11.62 4.01
C LEU A 543 -16.91 10.90 4.38
N ASN A 544 -18.07 11.54 4.22
CA ASN A 544 -19.41 10.96 4.47
C ASN A 544 -20.09 10.46 3.19
#